data_AF-A0A522AFA8-F1
#
_entry.id   AF-A0A522AFA8-F1
#
_cell.length_a   1.000
_cell.length_b   1.000
_cell.length_c   1.000
_cell.angle_alpha   90.00
_cell.angle_beta   90.00
_cell.angle_gamma   90.00
#
_symmetry.space_group_name_H-M   'P 1'
#
loop_
_entity.id
_entity.type
_entity.pdbx_description
1 polymer ?
#
loop_
_entity_poly.entity_id
_entity_poly.type
_entity_poly.pdbx_seq_one_letter_code
_entity_poly.pdbx_strand_id
1 'polypeptide(L)'
;MAKPLPIYLLTLRKRWGLSQRELAFLLHISSTMLSKLERLERRPSASVLLAAEMIFGAAPPEVFPSMYGKVETTVMKKAAALYERLDSRQDKRSKEICRRLLEMIKRARPYDDRA
;
A
#
# COMPACT_ATOMS: atom_id res chain seq x y z
N MET A 1 -3.23 6.66 22.03
CA MET A 1 -2.14 6.18 21.15
C MET A 1 -2.01 7.18 20.00
N ALA A 2 -0.79 7.59 19.64
CA ALA A 2 -0.59 8.58 18.57
C ALA A 2 -1.03 7.99 17.21
N LYS A 3 -1.78 8.78 16.43
CA LYS A 3 -2.33 8.37 15.13
C LYS A 3 -1.21 8.21 14.11
N PRO A 4 -1.15 7.10 13.34
CA PRO A 4 -0.15 6.96 12.29
C PRO A 4 -0.38 8.01 11.20
N LEU A 5 0.70 8.64 10.72
CA LEU A 5 0.61 9.59 9.62
C LEU A 5 0.11 8.85 8.36
N PRO A 6 -0.75 9.48 7.52
CA PRO A 6 -1.26 8.80 6.33
C PRO A 6 -0.14 8.45 5.31
N ILE A 7 1.00 9.13 5.39
CA ILE A 7 2.24 8.87 4.68
C ILE A 7 3.43 9.15 5.60
N TYR A 8 4.40 8.23 5.63
CA TYR A 8 5.64 8.37 6.40
C TYR A 8 6.82 8.83 5.55
N LEU A 9 6.65 8.97 4.24
CA LEU A 9 7.70 9.42 3.32
C LEU A 9 8.38 10.73 3.76
N LEU A 10 7.59 11.73 4.18
CA LEU A 10 8.11 13.00 4.70
C LEU A 10 8.95 12.79 5.98
N THR A 11 8.45 11.96 6.89
CA THR A 11 9.12 11.66 8.15
C THR A 11 10.44 10.93 7.91
N LEU A 12 10.44 9.93 7.03
CA LEU A 12 11.62 9.17 6.65
C LEU A 12 12.65 10.06 5.96
N ARG A 13 12.22 10.92 5.02
CA ARG A 13 13.09 11.90 4.36
C ARG A 13 13.79 12.79 5.38
N LYS A 14 13.04 13.38 6.31
CA LYS A 14 13.59 14.26 7.35
C LYS A 14 14.53 13.52 8.30
N ARG A 15 14.19 12.29 8.69
CA ARG A 15 15.03 11.45 9.57
C ARG A 15 16.38 11.13 8.93
N TRP A 16 16.41 10.96 7.61
CA TRP A 16 17.63 10.73 6.83
C TRP A 16 18.39 12.02 6.50
N GLY A 17 17.89 13.20 6.88
CA GLY A 17 18.53 14.48 6.58
C GLY A 17 18.42 14.91 5.12
N LEU A 18 17.56 14.28 4.31
CA LEU A 18 17.45 14.54 2.88
C LEU A 18 16.59 15.77 2.58
N SER A 19 17.06 16.61 1.66
CA SER A 19 16.23 17.62 1.01
C SER A 19 15.20 16.99 0.06
N GLN A 20 14.18 17.75 -0.33
CA GLN A 20 13.23 17.30 -1.36
C GLN A 20 13.92 17.02 -2.70
N ARG A 21 14.96 17.78 -3.07
CA ARG A 21 15.66 17.56 -4.34
C ARG A 21 16.45 16.25 -4.34
N GLU A 22 17.13 15.94 -3.24
CA GLU A 22 17.92 14.70 -3.11
C GLU A 22 17.03 13.47 -3.09
N LEU A 23 15.93 13.47 -2.32
CA LEU A 23 15.01 12.34 -2.35
C LEU A 23 14.32 12.20 -3.72
N ALA A 24 13.94 13.32 -4.36
CA ALA A 24 13.34 13.27 -5.69
C ALA A 24 14.31 12.69 -6.74
N PHE A 25 15.59 13.04 -6.65
CA PHE A 25 16.64 12.47 -7.47
C PHE A 25 16.75 10.94 -7.28
N LEU A 26 16.79 10.46 -6.03
CA LEU A 26 16.85 9.02 -5.73
C LEU A 26 15.60 8.27 -6.20
N LEU A 27 14.42 8.88 -6.07
CA LEU A 27 13.16 8.31 -6.53
C LEU A 27 12.94 8.43 -8.05
N HIS A 28 13.87 9.06 -8.77
CA HIS A 28 13.76 9.34 -10.20
C HIS A 28 12.46 10.10 -10.58
N ILE A 29 12.12 11.12 -9.79
CA ILE A 29 10.97 12.01 -10.01
C ILE A 29 11.37 13.48 -9.85
N SER A 30 10.47 14.40 -10.22
CA SER A 30 10.70 15.83 -9.96
C SER A 30 10.45 16.19 -8.49
N SER A 31 11.12 17.22 -7.99
CA SER A 31 10.86 17.76 -6.64
C SER A 31 9.41 18.24 -6.46
N THR A 32 8.78 18.73 -7.52
CA THR A 32 7.37 19.11 -7.54
C THR A 32 6.46 17.89 -7.39
N MET A 33 6.78 16.78 -8.05
CA MET A 33 6.08 15.51 -7.86
C MET A 33 6.24 15.02 -6.42
N LEU A 34 7.47 15.06 -5.87
CA LEU A 34 7.71 14.67 -4.49
C LEU A 34 6.89 15.50 -3.49
N SER A 35 6.87 16.82 -3.64
CA SER A 35 6.07 17.70 -2.78
C SER A 35 4.58 17.33 -2.77
N LYS A 36 4.01 17.01 -3.94
CA LYS A 36 2.62 16.53 -4.06
C LYS A 36 2.42 15.15 -3.41
N LEU A 37 3.40 14.25 -3.51
CA LEU A 37 3.35 12.95 -2.84
C LEU A 37 3.35 13.11 -1.31
N GLU A 38 4.25 13.95 -0.78
CA GLU A 38 4.33 14.23 0.67
C GLU A 38 3.05 14.85 1.24
N ARG A 39 2.33 15.60 0.41
CA ARG A 39 1.03 16.21 0.75
C ARG A 39 -0.18 15.33 0.42
N LEU A 40 0.03 14.09 -0.02
CA LEU A 40 -1.03 13.15 -0.42
C LEU A 40 -1.91 13.61 -1.59
N GLU A 41 -1.48 14.64 -2.34
CA GLU A 41 -2.20 15.16 -3.50
C GLU A 41 -1.96 14.33 -4.77
N ARG A 42 -0.97 13.44 -4.73
CA ARG A 42 -0.64 12.52 -5.83
C ARG A 42 -0.43 11.12 -5.28
N ARG A 43 -0.82 10.11 -6.05
CA ARG A 43 -0.50 8.72 -5.76
C ARG A 43 0.90 8.37 -6.28
N PRO A 44 1.73 7.66 -5.50
CA PRO A 44 3.01 7.14 -5.98
C PRO A 44 2.77 6.12 -7.10
N SER A 45 3.69 6.07 -8.06
CA SER A 45 3.76 4.97 -9.03
C SER A 45 4.34 3.72 -8.36
N ALA A 46 4.20 2.56 -9.00
CA ALA A 46 4.85 1.32 -8.53
C ALA A 46 6.36 1.50 -8.36
N SER A 47 7.02 2.17 -9.29
CA SER A 47 8.46 2.46 -9.22
C SER A 47 8.83 3.30 -7.99
N VAL A 48 8.00 4.29 -7.62
CA VAL A 48 8.22 5.10 -6.41
C VAL A 48 8.07 4.26 -5.14
N LEU A 49 7.11 3.34 -5.10
CA LEU A 49 6.93 2.45 -3.94
C LEU A 49 8.15 1.55 -3.73
N LEU A 50 8.61 0.90 -4.80
CA LEU A 50 9.77 0.01 -4.77
C LEU A 50 11.06 0.78 -4.44
N ALA A 51 11.25 1.96 -5.04
CA ALA A 51 12.41 2.79 -4.74
C ALA A 51 12.41 3.27 -3.28
N ALA A 52 11.25 3.68 -2.75
CA ALA A 52 11.15 4.08 -1.34
C ALA A 52 11.48 2.93 -0.38
N GLU A 53 11.07 1.70 -0.71
CA GLU A 53 11.43 0.51 0.06
C GLU A 53 12.94 0.29 0.07
N MET A 54 13.62 0.39 -1.08
CA MET A 54 15.07 0.26 -1.18
C MET A 54 15.83 1.37 -0.45
N ILE A 55 15.34 2.62 -0.55
CA ILE A 55 15.99 3.78 0.08
C ILE A 55 15.86 3.70 1.60
N PHE A 56 14.68 3.40 2.12
CA PHE A 56 14.42 3.49 3.56
C PHE A 56 14.48 2.15 4.30
N GLY A 57 14.59 1.04 3.58
CA GLY A 57 14.53 -0.31 4.17
C GLY A 57 13.19 -0.60 4.85
N ALA A 58 12.11 0.04 4.39
CA ALA A 58 10.78 -0.02 4.99
C ALA A 58 9.75 -0.46 3.96
N ALA A 59 8.89 -1.41 4.31
CA ALA A 59 7.93 -1.97 3.37
C ALA A 59 6.89 -0.91 2.94
N PRO A 60 6.28 -1.01 1.74
CA PRO A 60 5.24 -0.09 1.28
C PRO A 60 4.10 0.21 2.27
N PRO A 61 3.55 -0.75 3.05
CA PRO A 61 2.54 -0.44 4.08
C PRO A 61 3.06 0.44 5.22
N GLU A 62 4.38 0.43 5.48
CA GLU A 62 5.01 1.27 6.51
C GLU A 62 5.28 2.68 5.99
N VAL A 63 5.56 2.83 4.69
CA VAL A 63 5.83 4.13 4.08
C VAL A 63 4.54 4.84 3.62
N PHE A 64 3.58 4.09 3.09
CA PHE A 64 2.34 4.59 2.50
C PHE A 64 1.09 3.89 3.07
N PRO A 65 0.88 3.93 4.40
CA PRO A 65 -0.16 3.14 5.08
C PRO A 65 -1.56 3.44 4.54
N SER A 66 -1.89 4.71 4.27
CA SER A 66 -3.23 5.07 3.81
C SER A 66 -3.55 4.51 2.44
N MET A 67 -2.58 4.58 1.52
CA MET A 67 -2.76 4.08 0.17
C MET A 67 -2.80 2.55 0.16
N TYR A 68 -1.87 1.90 0.89
CA TYR A 68 -1.82 0.44 0.96
C TYR A 68 -3.14 -0.11 1.50
N GLY A 69 -3.64 0.44 2.60
CA GLY A 69 -4.87 -0.01 3.22
C GLY A 69 -6.14 0.18 2.37
N LYS A 70 -6.21 1.25 1.56
CA LYS A 70 -7.29 1.43 0.57
C LYS A 70 -7.24 0.37 -0.52
N VAL A 71 -6.05 0.03 -1.00
CA VAL A 71 -5.86 -1.05 -1.99
C VAL A 71 -6.21 -2.39 -1.37
N GLU A 72 -5.69 -2.70 -0.18
CA GLU A 72 -5.94 -3.94 0.56
C GLU A 72 -7.44 -4.13 0.79
N THR A 73 -8.14 -3.12 1.32
CA THR A 73 -9.60 -3.16 1.52
C THR A 73 -10.35 -3.47 0.22
N THR A 74 -9.94 -2.85 -0.88
CA THR A 74 -10.57 -3.06 -2.20
C THR A 74 -10.34 -4.48 -2.70
N VAL A 75 -9.11 -4.99 -2.59
CA VAL A 75 -8.74 -6.34 -3.02
C VAL A 75 -9.46 -7.39 -2.17
N MET A 76 -9.52 -7.23 -0.85
CA MET A 76 -10.20 -8.18 0.04
C MET A 76 -11.71 -8.21 -0.16
N LYS A 77 -12.34 -7.06 -0.41
CA LYS A 77 -13.77 -7.01 -0.81
C LYS A 77 -14.02 -7.78 -2.10
N LYS A 78 -13.15 -7.62 -3.11
CA LYS A 78 -13.24 -8.38 -4.36
C LYS A 78 -12.96 -9.87 -4.17
N ALA A 79 -12.05 -10.23 -3.26
CA ALA A 79 -11.76 -11.61 -2.92
C ALA A 79 -12.98 -12.31 -2.31
N ALA A 80 -13.64 -11.67 -1.35
CA ALA A 80 -14.88 -12.16 -0.77
C ALA A 80 -15.97 -12.30 -1.84
N ALA A 81 -16.17 -11.29 -2.69
CA ALA A 81 -17.15 -11.38 -3.77
C ALA A 81 -16.84 -12.51 -4.78
N LEU A 82 -15.56 -12.81 -5.05
CA LEU A 82 -15.18 -13.93 -5.90
C LEU A 82 -15.39 -15.28 -5.21
N TYR A 83 -15.14 -15.37 -3.90
CA TYR A 83 -15.44 -16.54 -3.09
C TYR A 83 -16.92 -16.93 -3.22
N GLU A 84 -17.84 -16.00 -2.95
CA GLU A 84 -19.29 -16.23 -3.05
C GLU A 84 -19.72 -16.74 -4.43
N ARG A 85 -19.08 -16.25 -5.50
CA ARG A 85 -19.39 -16.67 -6.89
C ARG A 85 -18.91 -18.08 -7.21
N LEU A 86 -17.87 -18.56 -6.54
CA LEU A 86 -17.23 -19.84 -6.81
C LEU A 86 -17.64 -20.93 -5.82
N ASP A 87 -18.12 -20.57 -4.64
CA ASP A 87 -18.48 -21.52 -3.57
C ASP A 87 -19.62 -22.48 -3.98
N SER A 88 -20.54 -22.02 -4.84
CA SER A 88 -21.62 -22.84 -5.39
C SER A 88 -21.16 -23.88 -6.42
N ARG A 89 -19.91 -23.81 -6.90
CA ARG A 89 -19.38 -24.71 -7.93
C ARG A 89 -18.73 -25.92 -7.29
N GLN A 90 -19.07 -27.12 -7.76
CA GLN A 90 -18.55 -28.37 -7.19
C GLN A 90 -17.21 -28.83 -7.78
N ASP A 91 -16.69 -28.15 -8.80
CA ASP A 91 -15.45 -28.52 -9.45
C ASP A 91 -14.22 -28.30 -8.53
N LYS A 92 -13.21 -29.16 -8.68
CA LYS A 92 -12.01 -29.15 -7.84
C LYS A 92 -11.25 -27.82 -7.90
N ARG A 93 -11.25 -27.15 -9.06
CA ARG A 93 -10.54 -25.88 -9.26
C ARG A 93 -11.20 -24.77 -8.45
N SER A 94 -12.52 -24.64 -8.50
CA SER A 94 -13.26 -23.62 -7.74
C SER A 94 -13.04 -23.77 -6.23
N LYS A 95 -13.07 -24.99 -5.70
CA LYS A 95 -12.76 -25.28 -4.29
C LYS A 95 -11.35 -24.86 -3.89
N GLU A 96 -10.34 -25.16 -4.72
CA GLU A 96 -8.96 -24.74 -4.45
C GLU A 96 -8.81 -23.21 -4.50
N ILE A 97 -9.47 -22.53 -5.44
CA ILE A 97 -9.47 -21.06 -5.49
C ILE A 97 -10.12 -20.48 -4.22
N CYS A 98 -11.29 -20.97 -3.80
CA CYS A 98 -11.95 -20.53 -2.57
C CYS A 98 -11.04 -20.69 -1.35
N ARG A 99 -10.33 -21.83 -1.23
CA ARG A 99 -9.33 -22.05 -0.18
C ARG A 99 -8.23 -20.99 -0.20
N ARG A 100 -7.68 -20.66 -1.37
CA ARG A 100 -6.64 -19.63 -1.50
C ARG A 100 -7.15 -18.22 -1.18
N LEU A 101 -8.39 -17.90 -1.56
CA LEU A 101 -9.02 -16.62 -1.24
C LEU A 101 -9.22 -16.45 0.27
N LEU A 102 -9.66 -17.49 0.98
CA LEU A 102 -9.75 -17.46 2.45
C LEU A 102 -8.39 -17.20 3.10
N GLU A 103 -7.33 -17.86 2.63
CA GLU A 103 -5.98 -17.63 3.12
C GLU A 103 -5.49 -16.21 2.85
N MET A 104 -5.88 -15.60 1.72
CA MET A 104 -5.57 -14.20 1.42
C MET A 104 -6.31 -13.23 2.36
N ILE A 105 -7.61 -13.48 2.61
CA ILE A 105 -8.43 -12.65 3.50
C ILE A 105 -7.93 -12.73 4.96
N LYS A 106 -7.53 -13.91 5.44
CA LYS A 106 -6.98 -14.09 6.80
C LYS A 106 -5.67 -13.33 7.04
N ARG A 107 -4.84 -13.17 6.00
CA ARG A 107 -3.57 -12.44 6.10
C ARG A 107 -3.74 -10.92 6.08
N ALA A 108 -4.90 -10.44 5.61
CA ALA A 108 -5.15 -9.02 5.46
C ALA A 108 -5.17 -8.32 6.82
N ARG A 109 -4.61 -7.12 6.89
CA ARG A 109 -4.73 -6.27 8.08
C ARG A 109 -5.92 -5.33 7.88
N PRO A 110 -6.86 -5.20 8.83
CA PRO A 110 -7.95 -4.26 8.70
C PRO A 110 -7.39 -2.83 8.69
N TYR A 111 -7.61 -2.11 7.59
CA TYR A 111 -7.30 -0.69 7.47
C TYR A 111 -8.53 0.14 7.83
N ASP A 112 -8.44 0.95 8.89
CA ASP A 112 -9.49 1.86 9.30
C ASP A 112 -9.31 3.23 8.63
N ASP A 113 -10.26 3.59 7.75
CA ASP A 113 -10.29 4.89 7.04
C ASP A 113 -11.00 5.97 7.86
N ARG A 114 -11.40 5.70 9.12
CA ARG A 114 -11.96 6.70 10.05
C ARG A 114 -10.81 7.52 10.66
N ALA A 115 -10.23 8.36 9.83
CA ALA A 115 -9.15 9.28 10.16
C ALA A 115 -9.49 10.69 9.69
#